data_AF-A0A4R8ZCK6-F1
#
_entry.id   AF-A0A4R8ZCK6-F1
#
_cell.length_a   1.000
_cell.length_b   1.000
_cell.length_c   1.000
_cell.angle_alpha   90.00
_cell.angle_beta   90.00
_cell.angle_gamma   90.00
#
_symmetry.space_group_name_H-M   'P 1'
#
loop_
_entity.id
_entity.type
_entity.pdbx_description
1 polymer ?
#
loop_
_entity_poly.entity_id
_entity_poly.type
_entity_poly.pdbx_seq_one_letter_code
_entity_poly.pdbx_strand_id
1 'polypeptide(L)'
;MPPMNSLIVAAAQMNSAVGMIGENISKTLRVIHSASERNVRLIVFPELSLTGYDLPQLAHSDRWFSPEDDRLDALQDICAQLNVTAVVGAPVLMAGRRYLASLAIGPDRAIGVAPKTHLHGDEINYFESGTGPTMMSIDAWRVALAVCVDTAWPSHAITAAENGADLYAASVLYTDGEQRKLDVRMAARAVDHRMYSLAANTGGHPLGQRSAGGSAVWAPDGTCISRATTTDDELVIVNLAPRL
;
A
#
# COMPACT_ATOMS: atom_id res chain seq x y z
N MET A 1 22.14 1.36 -9.00
CA MET A 1 22.52 2.79 -9.04
C MET A 1 21.35 3.59 -8.51
N PRO A 2 21.58 4.66 -7.73
CA PRO A 2 20.49 5.48 -7.22
C PRO A 2 19.71 6.15 -8.38
N PRO A 3 18.41 6.43 -8.20
CA PRO A 3 17.60 7.10 -9.22
C PRO A 3 18.14 8.52 -9.48
N MET A 4 18.22 8.92 -10.76
CA MET A 4 18.70 10.26 -11.16
C MET A 4 17.59 11.30 -11.32
N ASN A 5 16.33 10.85 -11.46
CA ASN A 5 15.15 11.71 -11.62
C ASN A 5 14.22 11.58 -10.41
N SER A 6 13.47 12.64 -10.13
CA SER A 6 12.49 12.64 -9.05
C SER A 6 11.28 11.74 -9.35
N LEU A 7 10.64 11.22 -8.31
CA LEU A 7 9.43 10.40 -8.41
C LEU A 7 8.31 11.02 -7.59
N ILE A 8 7.18 11.32 -8.21
CA ILE A 8 6.00 11.81 -7.49
C ILE A 8 5.19 10.61 -7.03
N VAL A 9 5.03 10.47 -5.71
CA VAL A 9 4.32 9.37 -5.06
C VAL A 9 3.13 9.89 -4.28
N ALA A 10 2.15 9.02 -4.03
CA ALA A 10 1.00 9.33 -3.23
C ALA A 10 0.64 8.22 -2.22
N ALA A 11 0.24 8.63 -1.02
CA ALA A 11 -0.42 7.77 -0.04
C ALA A 11 -1.91 8.13 0.01
N ALA A 12 -2.77 7.18 -0.39
CA ALA A 12 -4.21 7.35 -0.37
C ALA A 12 -4.76 6.95 1.00
N GLN A 13 -5.05 7.94 1.84
CA GLN A 13 -5.83 7.71 3.04
C GLN A 13 -7.27 7.49 2.64
N MET A 14 -7.77 6.25 2.74
CA MET A 14 -9.06 5.90 2.18
C MET A 14 -9.82 4.89 3.03
N ASN A 15 -11.03 5.26 3.47
CA ASN A 15 -11.97 4.33 4.06
C ASN A 15 -12.58 3.42 2.98
N SER A 16 -12.61 2.12 3.23
CA SER A 16 -13.22 1.15 2.30
C SER A 16 -14.50 0.59 2.91
N ALA A 17 -15.57 0.57 2.11
CA ALA A 17 -16.85 0.03 2.53
C ALA A 17 -16.76 -1.51 2.53
N VAL A 18 -17.00 -2.11 3.70
CA VAL A 18 -16.84 -3.55 3.90
C VAL A 18 -17.78 -4.32 2.96
N GLY A 19 -17.22 -5.23 2.16
CA GLY A 19 -17.96 -6.07 1.23
C GLY A 19 -18.47 -5.34 -0.03
N MET A 20 -18.28 -4.03 -0.16
CA MET A 20 -18.77 -3.27 -1.31
C MET A 20 -17.69 -3.10 -2.38
N ILE A 21 -17.26 -4.21 -2.98
CA ILE A 21 -16.12 -4.26 -3.92
C ILE A 21 -16.27 -3.26 -5.08
N GLY A 22 -17.43 -3.21 -5.74
CA GLY A 22 -17.66 -2.29 -6.85
C GLY A 22 -17.58 -0.81 -6.43
N GLU A 23 -18.04 -0.47 -5.22
CA GLU A 23 -17.94 0.88 -4.67
C GLU A 23 -16.50 1.25 -4.34
N ASN A 24 -15.76 0.31 -3.72
CA ASN A 24 -14.35 0.49 -3.38
C ASN A 24 -13.50 0.69 -4.64
N ILE A 25 -13.67 -0.16 -5.67
CA ILE A 25 -13.00 0.01 -6.96
C ILE A 25 -13.36 1.36 -7.57
N SER A 26 -14.64 1.73 -7.62
CA SER A 26 -15.07 3.02 -8.16
C SER A 26 -14.43 4.20 -7.43
N LYS A 27 -14.24 4.10 -6.11
CA LYS A 27 -13.56 5.10 -5.29
C LYS A 27 -12.07 5.14 -5.59
N THR A 28 -11.40 3.99 -5.65
CA THR A 28 -9.99 3.85 -6.04
C THR A 28 -9.73 4.50 -7.40
N LEU A 29 -10.58 4.25 -8.41
CA LEU A 29 -10.47 4.86 -9.74
C LEU A 29 -10.47 6.39 -9.67
N ARG A 30 -11.38 6.99 -8.90
CA ARG A 30 -11.44 8.45 -8.70
C ARG A 30 -10.18 9.00 -8.05
N VAL A 31 -9.64 8.31 -7.05
CA VAL A 31 -8.40 8.72 -6.38
C VAL A 31 -7.20 8.62 -7.33
N ILE A 32 -7.09 7.55 -8.12
CA ILE A 32 -6.03 7.40 -9.13
C ILE A 32 -6.10 8.54 -10.14
N HIS A 33 -7.31 8.86 -10.65
CA HIS A 33 -7.50 9.98 -11.57
C HIS A 33 -7.02 11.30 -10.94
N SER A 34 -7.47 11.64 -9.74
CA SER A 34 -7.06 12.87 -9.05
C SER A 34 -5.55 12.93 -8.78
N ALA A 35 -4.92 11.80 -8.45
CA ALA A 35 -3.47 11.72 -8.28
C ALA A 35 -2.72 12.00 -9.60
N SER A 36 -3.23 11.50 -10.73
CA SER A 36 -2.62 11.69 -12.06
C SER A 36 -2.58 13.16 -12.50
N GLU A 37 -3.55 13.99 -12.08
CA GLU A 37 -3.56 15.44 -12.34
C GLU A 37 -2.34 16.16 -11.74
N ARG A 38 -1.64 15.49 -10.82
CA ARG A 38 -0.40 15.96 -10.17
C ARG A 38 0.83 15.19 -10.61
N ASN A 39 0.74 14.45 -11.72
CA ASN A 39 1.80 13.62 -12.30
C ASN A 39 2.33 12.52 -11.36
N VAL A 40 1.49 12.05 -10.43
CA VAL A 40 1.84 10.91 -9.55
C VAL A 40 2.15 9.69 -10.41
N ARG A 41 3.27 9.02 -10.13
CA ARG A 41 3.72 7.79 -10.80
C ARG A 41 3.39 6.54 -9.98
N LEU A 42 3.32 6.68 -8.66
CA LEU A 42 3.00 5.61 -7.71
C LEU A 42 1.94 6.09 -6.73
N ILE A 43 0.87 5.34 -6.56
CA ILE A 43 -0.11 5.54 -5.50
C ILE A 43 -0.30 4.26 -4.70
N VAL A 44 -0.28 4.37 -3.38
CA VAL A 44 -0.46 3.25 -2.45
C VAL A 44 -1.76 3.43 -1.69
N PHE A 45 -2.54 2.37 -1.59
CA PHE A 45 -3.80 2.31 -0.87
C PHE A 45 -3.69 1.45 0.39
N PRO A 46 -4.67 1.55 1.30
CA PRO A 46 -4.64 0.84 2.58
C PRO A 46 -4.73 -0.68 2.45
N GLU A 47 -4.46 -1.36 3.56
CA GLU A 47 -4.65 -2.80 3.69
C GLU A 47 -6.10 -3.19 3.39
N LEU A 48 -6.29 -4.24 2.55
CA LEU A 48 -7.60 -4.71 2.09
C LEU A 48 -8.50 -3.61 1.49
N SER A 49 -7.93 -2.61 0.82
CA SER A 49 -8.67 -1.47 0.24
C SER A 49 -9.76 -1.84 -0.77
N LEU A 50 -9.69 -3.00 -1.43
CA LEU A 50 -10.72 -3.42 -2.39
C LEU A 50 -11.94 -4.05 -1.71
N THR A 51 -11.77 -4.64 -0.53
CA THR A 51 -12.86 -5.35 0.18
C THR A 51 -13.32 -4.65 1.44
N GLY A 52 -12.52 -3.75 1.99
CA GLY A 52 -12.56 -3.41 3.41
C GLY A 52 -11.98 -4.54 4.26
N TYR A 53 -11.53 -4.20 5.47
CA TYR A 53 -10.99 -5.17 6.41
C TYR A 53 -12.14 -5.80 7.20
N ASP A 54 -12.48 -7.05 6.88
CA ASP A 54 -13.42 -7.88 7.65
C ASP A 54 -13.15 -9.36 7.36
N LEU A 55 -12.40 -10.03 8.24
CA LEU A 55 -11.96 -11.42 8.02
C LEU A 55 -13.11 -12.43 7.93
N PRO A 56 -14.16 -12.38 8.78
CA PRO A 56 -15.34 -13.24 8.65
C PRO A 56 -15.96 -13.26 7.24
N GLN A 57 -15.97 -12.13 6.51
CA GLN A 57 -16.55 -12.09 5.17
C GLN A 57 -15.78 -12.90 4.14
N LEU A 58 -14.51 -13.26 4.40
CA LEU A 58 -13.69 -14.08 3.51
C LEU A 58 -14.20 -15.53 3.39
N ALA A 59 -15.20 -15.92 4.19
CA ALA A 59 -15.96 -17.15 3.97
C ALA A 59 -16.70 -17.16 2.61
N HIS A 60 -17.01 -15.99 2.05
CA HIS A 60 -17.63 -15.86 0.74
C HIS A 60 -16.56 -15.86 -0.37
N SER A 61 -16.72 -16.76 -1.35
CA SER A 61 -15.73 -16.94 -2.43
C SER A 61 -15.58 -15.71 -3.32
N ASP A 62 -16.64 -14.90 -3.44
CA ASP A 62 -16.67 -13.68 -4.24
C ASP A 62 -15.84 -12.52 -3.62
N ARG A 63 -15.25 -12.72 -2.43
CA ARG A 63 -14.33 -11.73 -1.84
C ARG A 63 -12.90 -11.87 -2.35
N TRP A 64 -12.52 -13.07 -2.78
CA TRP A 64 -11.15 -13.39 -3.17
C TRP A 64 -10.87 -12.92 -4.58
N PHE A 65 -9.68 -12.36 -4.80
CA PHE A 65 -9.18 -11.95 -6.11
C PHE A 65 -8.14 -12.95 -6.62
N SER A 66 -7.95 -12.95 -7.93
CA SER A 66 -6.77 -13.52 -8.59
C SER A 66 -6.13 -12.44 -9.48
N PRO A 67 -4.87 -12.62 -9.92
CA PRO A 67 -4.25 -11.69 -10.88
C PRO A 67 -5.02 -11.58 -12.21
N GLU A 68 -5.78 -12.60 -12.58
CA GLU A 68 -6.58 -12.67 -13.81
C GLU A 68 -8.07 -12.29 -13.59
N ASP A 69 -8.39 -11.68 -12.45
CA ASP A 69 -9.75 -11.33 -12.06
C ASP A 69 -10.28 -10.11 -12.86
N ASP A 70 -11.40 -10.30 -13.56
CA ASP A 70 -12.01 -9.28 -14.44
C ASP A 70 -12.44 -8.01 -13.70
N ARG A 71 -12.67 -8.08 -12.39
CA ARG A 71 -12.97 -6.91 -11.57
C ARG A 71 -11.79 -5.93 -11.49
N LEU A 72 -10.57 -6.38 -11.81
CA LEU A 72 -9.37 -5.54 -11.85
C LEU A 72 -9.18 -4.82 -13.19
N ASP A 73 -9.94 -5.16 -14.23
CA ASP A 73 -9.78 -4.62 -15.59
C ASP A 73 -9.82 -3.09 -15.60
N ALA A 74 -10.79 -2.48 -14.90
CA ALA A 74 -10.92 -1.04 -14.83
C ALA A 74 -9.71 -0.36 -14.15
N LEU A 75 -9.08 -1.04 -13.17
CA LEU A 75 -7.87 -0.56 -12.52
C LEU A 75 -6.66 -0.68 -13.44
N GLN A 76 -6.55 -1.77 -14.20
CA GLN A 76 -5.49 -1.93 -15.21
C GLN A 76 -5.60 -0.87 -16.30
N ASP A 77 -6.81 -0.62 -16.80
CA ASP A 77 -7.05 0.33 -17.88
C ASP A 77 -6.75 1.78 -17.44
N ILE A 78 -7.17 2.19 -16.24
CA ILE A 78 -6.85 3.54 -15.75
C ILE A 78 -5.34 3.70 -15.46
N CYS A 79 -4.68 2.66 -14.94
CA CYS A 79 -3.23 2.68 -14.70
C CYS A 79 -2.46 2.82 -16.02
N ALA A 80 -2.87 2.10 -17.06
CA ALA A 80 -2.29 2.22 -18.40
C ALA A 80 -2.55 3.59 -19.02
N GLN A 81 -3.80 4.06 -18.99
CA GLN A 81 -4.19 5.35 -19.59
C GLN A 81 -3.45 6.53 -18.97
N LEU A 82 -3.32 6.55 -17.64
CA LEU A 82 -2.72 7.66 -16.90
C LEU A 82 -1.23 7.44 -16.62
N ASN A 83 -0.68 6.32 -17.08
CA ASN A 83 0.68 5.88 -16.83
C ASN A 83 0.99 5.83 -15.31
N VAL A 84 0.05 5.38 -14.46
CA VAL A 84 0.23 5.32 -13.00
C VAL A 84 0.43 3.88 -12.58
N THR A 85 1.26 3.63 -11.56
CA THR A 85 1.26 2.35 -10.85
C THR A 85 0.45 2.47 -9.56
N ALA A 86 -0.58 1.63 -9.39
CA ALA A 86 -1.41 1.60 -8.19
C ALA A 86 -1.13 0.34 -7.35
N VAL A 87 -0.98 0.52 -6.04
CA VAL A 87 -0.82 -0.57 -5.08
C VAL A 87 -2.08 -0.65 -4.23
N VAL A 88 -2.94 -1.65 -4.48
CA VAL A 88 -4.24 -1.83 -3.81
C VAL A 88 -4.26 -3.09 -2.95
N GLY A 89 -4.94 -3.07 -1.80
CA GLY A 89 -5.01 -4.22 -0.89
C GLY A 89 -6.18 -5.15 -1.20
N ALA A 90 -5.96 -6.47 -1.20
CA ALA A 90 -6.99 -7.48 -1.44
C ALA A 90 -6.66 -8.84 -0.78
N PRO A 91 -7.68 -9.67 -0.48
CA PRO A 91 -7.47 -11.09 -0.23
C PRO A 91 -7.31 -11.80 -1.58
N VAL A 92 -6.23 -12.55 -1.76
CA VAL A 92 -5.83 -13.17 -3.03
C VAL A 92 -5.82 -14.69 -2.91
N LEU A 93 -6.47 -15.37 -3.86
CA LEU A 93 -6.38 -16.80 -4.06
C LEU A 93 -5.54 -17.07 -5.31
N MET A 94 -4.32 -17.60 -5.13
CA MET A 94 -3.39 -17.86 -6.22
C MET A 94 -2.75 -19.22 -6.03
N ALA A 95 -2.78 -20.07 -7.07
CA ALA A 95 -2.24 -21.43 -7.04
C ALA A 95 -2.73 -22.26 -5.84
N GLY A 96 -4.01 -22.09 -5.46
CA GLY A 96 -4.63 -22.80 -4.34
C GLY A 96 -4.27 -22.27 -2.94
N ARG A 97 -3.45 -21.22 -2.86
CA ARG A 97 -3.00 -20.59 -1.61
C ARG A 97 -3.68 -19.24 -1.39
N ARG A 98 -3.93 -18.91 -0.13
CA ARG A 98 -4.68 -17.71 0.28
C ARG A 98 -3.74 -16.69 0.89
N TYR A 99 -3.77 -15.46 0.41
CA TYR A 99 -2.89 -14.40 0.88
C TYR A 99 -3.67 -13.13 1.20
N LEU A 100 -3.27 -12.46 2.27
CA LEU A 100 -3.54 -11.03 2.43
C LEU A 100 -2.43 -10.33 1.65
N ALA A 101 -2.75 -9.61 0.58
CA ALA A 101 -1.73 -9.10 -0.32
C ALA A 101 -2.02 -7.66 -0.79
N SER A 102 -0.96 -6.98 -1.17
CA SER A 102 -1.07 -5.84 -2.08
C SER A 102 -0.97 -6.33 -3.53
N LEU A 103 -1.79 -5.79 -4.41
CA LEU A 103 -1.73 -5.95 -5.86
C LEU A 103 -1.11 -4.68 -6.45
N ALA A 104 0.04 -4.81 -7.09
CA ALA A 104 0.71 -3.74 -7.80
C ALA A 104 0.30 -3.79 -9.27
N ILE A 105 -0.50 -2.81 -9.70
CA ILE A 105 -1.07 -2.72 -11.04
C ILE A 105 -0.30 -1.65 -11.82
N GLY A 106 0.48 -2.08 -12.80
CA GLY A 106 1.36 -1.22 -13.60
C GLY A 106 0.69 -0.61 -14.83
N PRO A 107 1.35 0.37 -15.48
CA PRO A 107 0.86 1.00 -16.71
C PRO A 107 0.93 0.07 -17.95
N ASP A 108 1.67 -1.02 -17.85
CA ASP A 108 1.69 -2.13 -18.82
C ASP A 108 0.53 -3.11 -18.63
N ARG A 109 -0.41 -2.79 -17.72
CA ARG A 109 -1.52 -3.64 -17.27
C ARG A 109 -1.05 -4.90 -16.52
N ALA A 110 0.24 -5.04 -16.19
CA ALA A 110 0.71 -6.17 -15.40
C ALA A 110 0.26 -6.05 -13.94
N ILE A 111 -0.04 -7.19 -13.32
CA ILE A 111 -0.40 -7.28 -11.90
C ILE A 111 0.67 -8.10 -11.17
N GLY A 112 1.41 -7.42 -10.30
CA GLY A 112 2.26 -8.07 -9.31
C GLY A 112 1.49 -8.36 -8.03
N VAL A 113 1.66 -9.55 -7.46
CA VAL A 113 1.10 -9.90 -6.14
C VAL A 113 2.19 -9.80 -5.09
N ALA A 114 1.93 -9.06 -4.02
CA ALA A 114 2.82 -8.88 -2.88
C ALA A 114 2.15 -9.39 -1.59
N PRO A 115 2.31 -10.69 -1.25
CA PRO A 115 1.75 -11.26 -0.04
C PRO A 115 2.38 -10.67 1.23
N LYS A 116 1.53 -10.41 2.24
CA LYS A 116 1.94 -10.04 3.60
C LYS A 116 2.82 -11.15 4.19
N THR A 117 3.98 -10.79 4.71
CA THR A 117 4.93 -11.78 5.24
C THR A 117 4.55 -12.19 6.65
N HIS A 118 4.28 -11.22 7.51
CA HIS A 118 3.96 -11.46 8.91
C HIS A 118 2.45 -11.30 9.12
N LEU A 119 1.77 -12.37 9.51
CA LEU A 119 0.33 -12.34 9.81
C LEU A 119 0.09 -11.91 11.26
N HIS A 120 -1.00 -11.19 11.50
CA HIS A 120 -1.37 -10.68 12.82
C HIS A 120 -2.72 -11.23 13.30
N GLY A 121 -2.77 -11.70 14.54
CA GLY A 121 -4.01 -12.13 15.18
C GLY A 121 -4.71 -13.23 14.37
N ASP A 122 -6.00 -13.01 14.08
CA ASP A 122 -6.83 -14.00 13.39
C ASP A 122 -6.47 -14.23 11.93
N GLU A 123 -5.63 -13.38 11.31
CA GLU A 123 -5.18 -13.55 9.92
C GLU A 123 -4.56 -14.93 9.67
N ILE A 124 -3.90 -15.52 10.67
CA ILE A 124 -3.28 -16.85 10.60
C ILE A 124 -4.27 -17.98 10.27
N ASN A 125 -5.57 -17.75 10.52
CA ASN A 125 -6.62 -18.72 10.24
C ASN A 125 -7.16 -18.61 8.81
N TYR A 126 -6.88 -17.51 8.10
CA TYR A 126 -7.42 -17.22 6.78
C TYR A 126 -6.36 -17.22 5.67
N PHE A 127 -5.12 -16.89 6.03
CA PHE A 127 -4.05 -16.60 5.08
C PHE A 127 -2.77 -17.37 5.38
N GLU A 128 -1.96 -17.51 4.35
CA GLU A 128 -0.60 -18.01 4.41
C GLU A 128 0.40 -16.85 4.31
N SER A 129 1.56 -17.00 4.95
CA SER A 129 2.63 -16.02 4.90
C SER A 129 3.30 -15.93 3.52
N GLY A 130 3.64 -14.70 3.13
CA GLY A 130 4.65 -14.40 2.13
C GLY A 130 6.07 -14.79 2.58
N THR A 131 7.05 -14.53 1.72
CA THR A 131 8.45 -14.93 1.93
C THR A 131 9.41 -13.75 2.11
N GLY A 132 8.87 -12.54 2.29
CA GLY A 132 9.64 -11.30 2.40
C GLY A 132 9.04 -10.16 1.59
N PRO A 133 9.71 -9.00 1.56
CA PRO A 133 9.26 -7.84 0.80
C PRO A 133 9.23 -8.16 -0.69
N THR A 134 8.13 -7.80 -1.34
CA THR A 134 8.04 -7.88 -2.80
C THR A 134 8.64 -6.62 -3.41
N MET A 135 9.57 -6.81 -4.34
CA MET A 135 10.26 -5.72 -5.03
C MET A 135 9.60 -5.42 -6.37
N MET A 136 9.45 -4.15 -6.69
CA MET A 136 9.03 -3.66 -8.00
C MET A 136 9.86 -2.45 -8.42
N SER A 137 9.78 -2.09 -9.69
CA SER A 137 10.49 -0.94 -10.25
C SER A 137 9.50 0.05 -10.86
N ILE A 138 9.75 1.34 -10.61
CA ILE A 138 9.05 2.45 -11.26
C ILE A 138 10.12 3.39 -11.77
N ASP A 139 10.27 3.45 -13.09
CA ASP A 139 11.39 4.12 -13.74
C ASP A 139 12.73 3.60 -13.16
N ALA A 140 13.56 4.47 -12.57
CA ALA A 140 14.82 4.09 -11.93
C ALA A 140 14.69 3.75 -10.42
N TRP A 141 13.49 3.87 -9.84
CA TRP A 141 13.25 3.66 -8.41
C TRP A 141 12.92 2.20 -8.10
N ARG A 142 13.56 1.64 -7.08
CA ARG A 142 13.25 0.33 -6.52
C ARG A 142 12.33 0.48 -5.33
N VAL A 143 11.13 -0.08 -5.43
CA VAL A 143 10.10 0.01 -4.40
C VAL A 143 9.91 -1.36 -3.76
N ALA A 144 10.00 -1.42 -2.43
CA ALA A 144 9.67 -2.58 -1.64
C ALA A 144 8.26 -2.41 -1.06
N LEU A 145 7.41 -3.41 -1.26
CA LEU A 145 6.06 -3.42 -0.73
C LEU A 145 6.00 -4.17 0.61
N ALA A 146 5.22 -3.62 1.54
CA ALA A 146 4.96 -4.18 2.86
C ALA A 146 3.49 -4.04 3.23
N VAL A 147 2.98 -4.93 4.09
CA VAL A 147 1.59 -4.86 4.55
C VAL A 147 1.53 -4.81 6.08
N CYS A 148 1.00 -3.69 6.59
CA CYS A 148 0.67 -3.45 7.98
C CYS A 148 1.75 -3.90 8.97
N VAL A 149 1.57 -5.03 9.66
CA VAL A 149 2.49 -5.49 10.70
C VAL A 149 3.89 -5.80 10.15
N ASP A 150 4.08 -6.02 8.84
CA ASP A 150 5.42 -6.11 8.22
C ASP A 150 6.30 -4.90 8.59
N THR A 151 5.72 -3.70 8.73
CA THR A 151 6.42 -2.47 9.16
C THR A 151 6.99 -2.56 10.59
N ALA A 152 6.39 -3.40 11.43
CA ALA A 152 6.81 -3.63 12.80
C ALA A 152 7.96 -4.63 12.92
N TRP A 153 8.23 -5.43 11.90
CA TRP A 153 9.30 -6.43 11.85
C TRP A 153 10.54 -5.85 11.15
N PRO A 154 11.61 -5.49 11.89
CA PRO A 154 12.79 -4.86 11.28
C PRO A 154 13.42 -5.70 10.18
N SER A 155 13.40 -7.04 10.31
CA SER A 155 13.91 -7.98 9.31
C SER A 155 13.29 -7.80 7.92
N HIS A 156 12.02 -7.40 7.84
CA HIS A 156 11.35 -7.16 6.56
C HIS A 156 11.96 -5.95 5.84
N ALA A 157 12.22 -4.86 6.57
CA ALA A 157 12.87 -3.67 6.01
C ALA A 157 14.38 -3.86 5.78
N ILE A 158 15.07 -4.66 6.60
CA ILE A 158 16.45 -5.08 6.34
C ILE A 158 16.53 -5.78 4.98
N THR A 159 15.67 -6.79 4.76
CA THR A 159 15.64 -7.54 3.49
C THR A 159 15.32 -6.63 2.31
N ALA A 160 14.40 -5.66 2.48
CA ALA A 160 14.08 -4.68 1.45
C ALA A 160 15.30 -3.81 1.08
N ALA A 161 16.03 -3.33 2.08
CA ALA A 161 17.22 -2.53 1.92
C ALA A 161 18.37 -3.31 1.27
N GLU A 162 18.59 -4.55 1.68
CA GLU A 162 19.57 -5.47 1.08
C GLU A 162 19.24 -5.76 -0.39
N ASN A 163 17.95 -5.82 -0.73
CA ASN A 163 17.45 -5.89 -2.10
C ASN A 163 17.45 -4.53 -2.82
N GLY A 164 18.09 -3.51 -2.25
CA GLY A 164 18.34 -2.22 -2.89
C GLY A 164 17.14 -1.27 -2.95
N ALA A 165 16.20 -1.35 -2.01
CA ALA A 165 15.06 -0.44 -1.98
C ALA A 165 15.47 1.04 -1.88
N ASP A 166 14.83 1.87 -2.70
CA ASP A 166 14.80 3.33 -2.58
C ASP A 166 13.61 3.82 -1.76
N LEU A 167 12.50 3.08 -1.85
CA LEU A 167 11.23 3.38 -1.17
C LEU A 167 10.65 2.12 -0.54
N TYR A 168 10.30 2.20 0.74
CA TYR A 168 9.54 1.20 1.47
C TYR A 168 8.08 1.65 1.60
N ALA A 169 7.21 1.08 0.77
CA ALA A 169 5.81 1.46 0.62
C ALA A 169 4.90 0.46 1.35
N ALA A 170 4.10 0.96 2.29
CA ALA A 170 3.28 0.16 3.17
C ALA A 170 1.79 0.46 3.02
N SER A 171 1.01 -0.59 2.73
CA SER A 171 -0.44 -0.60 2.88
C SER A 171 -0.75 -0.96 4.34
N VAL A 172 -1.40 -0.08 5.10
CA VAL A 172 -1.57 -0.28 6.55
C VAL A 172 -3.00 -0.02 7.02
N LEU A 173 -3.32 -0.57 8.20
CA LEU A 173 -4.51 -0.26 8.97
C LEU A 173 -4.09 0.03 10.41
N TYR A 174 -4.27 1.28 10.85
CA TYR A 174 -4.11 1.72 12.22
C TYR A 174 -5.32 2.54 12.63
N THR A 175 -5.85 2.26 13.83
CA THR A 175 -6.99 2.98 14.41
C THR A 175 -6.55 4.00 15.44
N ASP A 176 -7.49 4.78 15.95
CA ASP A 176 -7.24 5.80 16.97
C ASP A 176 -6.45 5.26 18.17
N GLY A 177 -5.53 6.08 18.68
CA GLY A 177 -4.55 5.70 19.70
C GLY A 177 -3.26 5.08 19.16
N GLU A 178 -3.17 4.76 17.87
CA GLU A 178 -2.00 4.12 17.28
C GLU A 178 -1.14 5.04 16.39
N GLN A 179 -1.47 6.33 16.30
CA GLN A 179 -0.79 7.32 15.46
C GLN A 179 0.73 7.32 15.68
N ARG A 180 1.15 7.26 16.95
CA ARG A 180 2.57 7.24 17.31
C ARG A 180 3.27 5.94 16.90
N LYS A 181 2.57 4.80 16.91
CA LYS A 181 3.13 3.52 16.45
C LYS A 181 3.43 3.58 14.96
N LEU A 182 2.48 4.07 14.16
CA LEU A 182 2.65 4.25 12.72
C LEU A 182 3.86 5.14 12.43
N ASP A 183 3.88 6.33 13.04
CA ASP A 183 4.94 7.32 12.80
C ASP A 183 6.34 6.82 13.17
N VAL A 184 6.50 6.27 14.38
CA VAL A 184 7.79 5.76 14.85
C VAL A 184 8.27 4.60 14.00
N ARG A 185 7.38 3.68 13.61
CA ARG A 185 7.76 2.53 12.76
C ARG A 185 8.27 3.01 11.41
N MET A 186 7.52 3.87 10.72
CA MET A 186 7.87 4.30 9.37
C MET A 186 9.11 5.19 9.34
N ALA A 187 9.27 6.08 10.32
CA ALA A 187 10.49 6.87 10.48
C ALA A 187 11.71 5.98 10.76
N ALA A 188 11.57 4.95 11.61
CA ALA A 188 12.63 3.99 11.89
C ALA A 188 13.05 3.22 10.62
N ARG A 189 12.09 2.69 9.84
CA ARG A 189 12.40 1.99 8.57
C ARG A 189 13.15 2.91 7.59
N ALA A 190 12.82 4.20 7.57
CA ALA A 190 13.50 5.16 6.72
C ALA A 190 14.95 5.42 7.16
N VAL A 191 15.15 5.76 8.44
CA VAL A 191 16.48 6.14 8.97
C VAL A 191 17.46 4.96 9.06
N ASP A 192 16.99 3.78 9.47
CA ASP A 192 17.83 2.58 9.65
C ASP A 192 18.46 2.13 8.33
N HIS A 193 17.77 2.37 7.21
CA HIS A 193 18.11 1.84 5.90
C HIS A 193 18.36 2.93 4.84
N ARG A 194 18.33 4.21 5.24
CA ARG A 194 18.52 5.38 4.37
C ARG A 194 17.63 5.34 3.12
N MET A 195 16.41 4.85 3.26
CA MET A 195 15.41 4.78 2.19
C MET A 195 14.22 5.68 2.52
N TYR A 196 13.49 6.13 1.51
CA TYR A 196 12.19 6.75 1.76
C TYR A 196 11.24 5.70 2.35
N SER A 197 10.27 6.13 3.13
CA SER A 197 9.16 5.29 3.54
C SER A 197 7.83 5.98 3.31
N LEU A 198 6.81 5.22 2.93
CA LEU A 198 5.47 5.71 2.64
C LEU A 198 4.46 4.79 3.29
N ALA A 199 3.49 5.35 4.01
CA ALA A 199 2.37 4.58 4.54
C ALA A 199 1.04 5.17 4.07
N ALA A 200 0.21 4.31 3.49
CA ALA A 200 -1.19 4.60 3.21
C ALA A 200 -2.05 3.86 4.25
N ASN A 201 -2.61 4.63 5.18
CA ASN A 201 -3.51 4.13 6.21
C ASN A 201 -4.97 4.31 5.79
N THR A 202 -5.88 3.52 6.34
CA THR A 202 -7.32 3.74 6.15
C THR A 202 -7.74 5.12 6.67
N GLY A 203 -8.77 5.73 6.08
CA GLY A 203 -9.47 6.89 6.63
C GLY A 203 -10.77 6.49 7.32
N GLY A 204 -11.51 7.46 7.87
CA GLY A 204 -12.88 7.29 8.35
C GLY A 204 -13.02 6.36 9.56
N HIS A 205 -13.89 5.35 9.43
CA HIS A 205 -14.26 4.44 10.52
C HIS A 205 -14.03 2.95 10.18
N PRO A 206 -12.77 2.52 9.94
CA PRO A 206 -12.46 1.10 9.73
C PRO A 206 -12.87 0.27 10.95
N LEU A 207 -13.37 -0.95 10.75
CA LEU A 207 -13.70 -1.87 11.85
C LEU A 207 -14.66 -1.27 12.92
N GLY A 208 -15.49 -0.30 12.55
CA GLY A 208 -16.36 0.43 13.49
C GLY A 208 -15.62 1.34 14.47
N GLN A 209 -14.31 1.56 14.29
CA GLN A 209 -13.47 2.43 15.11
C GLN A 209 -12.96 3.60 14.28
N ARG A 210 -12.67 4.74 14.91
CA ARG A 210 -12.06 5.88 14.21
C ARG A 210 -10.67 5.50 13.70
N SER A 211 -10.34 5.89 12.48
CA SER A 211 -8.99 5.73 11.95
C SER A 211 -7.98 6.61 12.70
N ALA A 212 -6.74 6.14 12.83
CA ALA A 212 -5.62 6.98 13.27
C ALA A 212 -5.24 8.06 12.22
N GLY A 213 -5.71 7.92 10.98
CA GLY A 213 -5.27 8.73 9.85
C GLY A 213 -3.75 8.61 9.67
N GLY A 214 -3.08 9.73 9.46
CA GLY A 214 -1.62 9.80 9.52
C GLY A 214 -0.89 9.14 8.35
N SER A 215 -1.57 8.89 7.24
CA SER A 215 -0.89 8.53 5.97
C SER A 215 0.17 9.58 5.67
N ALA A 216 1.37 9.16 5.30
CA ALA A 216 2.52 10.07 5.22
C ALA A 216 3.68 9.48 4.40
N VAL A 217 4.65 10.35 4.13
CA VAL A 217 5.94 10.01 3.53
C VAL A 217 7.06 10.54 4.42
N TRP A 218 8.05 9.70 4.70
CA TRP A 218 9.24 10.05 5.46
C TRP A 218 10.48 9.99 4.56
N ALA A 219 11.36 10.97 4.73
CA ALA A 219 12.66 11.05 4.08
C ALA A 219 13.66 10.04 4.67
N PRO A 220 14.78 9.74 3.99
CA PRO A 220 15.82 8.82 4.46
C PRO A 220 16.45 9.14 5.82
N ASP A 221 16.28 10.35 6.34
CA ASP A 221 16.73 10.77 7.67
C ASP A 221 15.65 10.57 8.76
N GLY A 222 14.48 10.06 8.38
CA GLY A 222 13.32 9.90 9.24
C GLY A 222 12.40 11.12 9.32
N THR A 223 12.72 12.23 8.63
CA THR A 223 11.87 13.43 8.63
C THR A 223 10.57 13.16 7.89
N CYS A 224 9.42 13.41 8.53
CA CYS A 224 8.11 13.35 7.89
C CYS A 224 7.97 14.53 6.91
N ILE A 225 7.94 14.27 5.60
CA ILE A 225 7.88 15.29 4.54
C ILE A 225 6.48 15.87 4.43
N SER A 226 5.47 14.99 4.44
CA SER A 226 4.06 15.36 4.37
C SER A 226 3.21 14.27 5.01
N ARG A 227 2.06 14.68 5.56
CA ARG A 227 1.13 13.82 6.30
C ARG A 227 -0.31 14.28 6.08
N ALA A 228 -1.22 13.32 6.07
CA ALA A 228 -2.65 13.58 6.11
C ALA A 228 -3.00 14.39 7.37
N THR A 229 -3.72 15.48 7.17
CA THR A 229 -4.08 16.43 8.21
C THR A 229 -5.36 16.04 8.96
N THR A 230 -6.14 15.13 8.37
CA THR A 230 -7.38 14.61 8.93
C THR A 230 -7.28 13.10 9.16
N THR A 231 -8.32 12.54 9.76
CA THR A 231 -8.52 11.09 9.89
C THR A 231 -9.57 10.57 8.90
N ASP A 232 -10.08 11.43 8.01
CA ASP A 232 -11.02 11.07 6.94
C ASP A 232 -10.27 10.78 5.64
N ASP A 233 -10.96 10.65 4.50
CA ASP A 233 -10.28 10.39 3.23
C ASP A 233 -9.42 11.59 2.81
N GLU A 234 -8.16 11.33 2.47
CA GLU A 234 -7.19 12.37 2.11
C GLU A 234 -6.10 11.77 1.20
N LEU A 235 -5.56 12.58 0.28
CA LEU A 235 -4.48 12.16 -0.59
C LEU A 235 -3.21 12.96 -0.26
N VAL A 236 -2.16 12.27 0.18
CA VAL A 236 -0.86 12.88 0.47
C VAL A 236 0.05 12.66 -0.72
N ILE A 237 0.54 13.73 -1.35
CA ILE A 237 1.40 13.67 -2.54
C ILE A 237 2.76 14.29 -2.22
N VAL A 238 3.84 13.59 -2.56
CA VAL A 238 5.22 14.03 -2.34
C VAL A 238 6.07 13.78 -3.57
N ASN A 239 6.91 14.74 -3.93
CA ASN A 239 7.96 14.56 -4.94
C ASN A 239 9.24 14.09 -4.25
N LEU A 240 9.64 12.83 -4.48
CA LEU A 240 10.86 12.26 -3.94
C LEU A 240 12.06 12.72 -4.76
N ALA A 241 13.07 13.27 -4.10
CA ALA A 241 14.31 13.67 -4.75
C ALA A 241 15.26 12.46 -4.89
N PRO A 242 16.02 12.37 -5.98
CA PRO A 242 17.19 11.49 -6.10
C PRO A 242 18.06 11.51 -4.84
N ARG A 243 18.50 10.33 -4.39
CA ARG A 243 19.53 10.24 -3.35
C ARG A 243 20.87 10.67 -3.97
N LEU A 244 21.53 11.68 -3.39
CA LEU A 244 22.90 12.07 -3.73
C LEU A 244 23.91 11.00 -3.28
#